data_AF-A0A8C4RNT0-F1
#
_entry.id   AF-A0A8C4RNT0-F1
#
_cell.length_a   1.000
_cell.length_b   1.000
_cell.length_c   1.000
_cell.angle_alpha   90.00
_cell.angle_beta   90.00
_cell.angle_gamma   90.00
#
_symmetry.space_group_name_H-M   'P 1'
#
loop_
_entity.id
_entity.type
_entity.pdbx_description
1 polymer ?
#
loop_
_entity_poly.entity_id
_entity_poly.type
_entity_poly.pdbx_seq_one_letter_code
_entity_poly.pdbx_strand_id
1 'polypeptide(L)'
;MFLLLSSVAWILSFNGAFSDFDAIPQVCSLCGGTVGNGSAVWDLCYTNKSFVVKGRCCLQKQDEENQIIGLDLKNCSLAEVDDLHEAYTAEVVDLSENPLQNVSKLTFHGFTSMFFLVLPPILECPGGNESWEITEVSNSIRICKGQKSACNSTGEPARLCPENSLCQPDGPGLFQCICVDGFHGYKCLRMDEFPMVEMFVILGTVTALMSSLLWATQRRKAKSS
;
A
#
# COMPACT_ATOMS: atom_id res chain seq x y z
N MET A 1 11.00 -7.82 -50.76
CA MET A 1 9.84 -8.60 -51.25
C MET A 1 9.32 -9.43 -50.08
N PHE A 2 8.08 -9.35 -49.58
CA PHE A 2 6.75 -9.20 -50.23
C PHE A 2 6.49 -10.35 -51.22
N LEU A 3 5.47 -11.23 -51.18
CA LEU A 3 4.29 -11.54 -50.31
C LEU A 3 3.91 -13.05 -50.58
N LEU A 4 3.08 -13.84 -49.85
CA LEU A 4 2.40 -13.84 -48.53
C LEU A 4 1.90 -15.28 -48.17
N LEU A 5 1.51 -15.48 -46.90
CA LEU A 5 0.46 -16.37 -46.34
C LEU A 5 0.04 -17.71 -47.01
N SER A 6 0.13 -18.81 -46.24
CA SER A 6 -0.96 -19.74 -45.82
C SER A 6 -0.29 -20.98 -45.17
N SER A 7 -0.78 -21.60 -44.08
CA SER A 7 -2.16 -21.71 -43.59
C SER A 7 -2.32 -21.49 -42.08
N VAL A 8 -3.58 -21.38 -41.64
CA VAL A 8 -4.01 -21.04 -40.27
C VAL A 8 -4.52 -22.29 -39.53
N ALA A 9 -4.51 -22.20 -38.19
CA ALA A 9 -5.07 -23.13 -37.20
C ALA A 9 -4.32 -24.46 -37.01
N TRP A 10 -3.92 -24.72 -35.76
CA TRP A 10 -4.51 -25.76 -34.93
C TRP A 10 -4.44 -25.35 -33.44
N ILE A 11 -5.54 -25.58 -32.71
CA ILE A 11 -5.64 -25.57 -31.23
C ILE A 11 -5.29 -24.24 -30.51
N LEU A 12 -6.26 -23.32 -30.49
CA LEU A 12 -6.53 -22.56 -29.27
C LEU A 12 -7.21 -23.51 -28.27
N SER A 13 -6.63 -23.74 -27.08
CA SER A 13 -7.34 -24.36 -25.95
C SER A 13 -6.58 -24.33 -24.62
N PHE A 14 -6.04 -23.16 -24.21
CA PHE A 14 -5.60 -22.96 -22.82
C PHE A 14 -5.92 -21.58 -22.24
N ASN A 15 -7.01 -20.94 -22.71
CA ASN A 15 -7.71 -19.92 -21.91
C ASN A 15 -8.52 -20.58 -20.78
N GLY A 16 -7.81 -21.35 -19.95
CA GLY A 16 -8.24 -21.68 -18.60
C GLY A 16 -8.07 -20.45 -17.73
N ALA A 17 -8.86 -19.41 -17.99
CA ALA A 17 -9.04 -18.31 -17.06
C ALA A 17 -9.80 -18.87 -15.85
N PHE A 18 -9.06 -19.48 -14.94
CA PHE A 18 -9.55 -19.80 -13.61
C PHE A 18 -9.66 -18.46 -12.86
N SER A 19 -10.74 -17.74 -13.14
CA SER A 19 -11.15 -16.60 -12.35
C SER A 19 -11.44 -17.11 -10.95
N ASP A 20 -10.46 -17.01 -10.07
CA ASP A 20 -10.56 -17.40 -8.66
C ASP A 20 -11.39 -16.37 -7.87
N PHE A 21 -12.61 -16.15 -8.37
CA PHE A 21 -13.55 -15.10 -7.98
C PHE A 21 -14.17 -15.34 -6.60
N ASP A 22 -13.74 -16.41 -5.93
CA ASP A 22 -14.16 -16.81 -4.59
C ASP A 22 -12.99 -16.93 -3.60
N ALA A 23 -11.75 -16.67 -4.06
CA ALA A 23 -10.53 -16.68 -3.26
C ALA A 23 -10.72 -15.90 -1.95
N ILE A 24 -10.36 -16.55 -0.84
CA ILE A 24 -10.36 -15.95 0.49
C ILE A 24 -8.97 -15.32 0.69
N PRO A 25 -8.85 -14.01 1.00
CA PRO A 25 -7.56 -13.40 1.33
C PRO A 25 -6.87 -14.17 2.46
N GLN A 26 -5.55 -14.32 2.39
CA GLN A 26 -4.79 -15.14 3.35
C GLN A 26 -5.06 -14.69 4.79
N VAL A 27 -5.12 -13.38 5.03
CA VAL A 27 -5.41 -12.78 6.34
C VAL A 27 -6.76 -13.22 6.93
N CYS A 28 -7.75 -13.50 6.08
CA CYS A 28 -9.07 -14.00 6.47
C CYS A 28 -9.06 -15.50 6.86
N SER A 29 -7.95 -16.18 6.63
CA SER A 29 -7.72 -17.60 6.94
C SER A 29 -6.55 -17.85 7.89
N LEU A 30 -5.89 -16.79 8.38
CA LEU A 30 -4.69 -16.81 9.23
C LEU A 30 -4.84 -17.70 10.48
N CYS A 31 -6.06 -17.84 10.97
CA CYS A 31 -6.46 -18.81 11.98
C CYS A 31 -7.85 -19.40 11.68
N GLY A 32 -8.03 -20.67 12.02
CA GLY A 32 -9.29 -21.39 11.77
C GLY A 32 -10.50 -20.79 12.51
N GLY A 33 -11.68 -21.03 11.95
CA GLY A 33 -12.97 -20.56 12.48
C GLY A 33 -13.61 -19.45 11.63
N THR A 34 -14.64 -18.83 12.19
CA THR A 34 -15.30 -17.64 11.64
C THR A 34 -15.01 -16.41 12.50
N VAL A 35 -15.44 -15.23 12.06
CA VAL A 35 -15.72 -14.09 12.95
C VAL A 35 -16.49 -14.59 14.19
N GLY A 36 -16.04 -14.17 15.38
CA GLY A 36 -16.49 -14.68 16.68
C GLY A 36 -17.71 -13.93 17.21
N ASN A 37 -18.74 -14.66 17.65
CA ASN A 37 -19.98 -14.07 18.15
C ASN A 37 -19.73 -13.11 19.34
N GLY A 38 -20.15 -11.85 19.18
CA GLY A 38 -19.93 -10.79 20.16
C GLY A 38 -18.54 -10.12 20.12
N SER A 39 -17.76 -10.30 19.03
CA SER A 39 -16.65 -9.39 18.72
C SER A 39 -17.16 -8.10 18.07
N ALA A 40 -16.35 -7.05 18.08
CA ALA A 40 -16.72 -5.79 17.41
C ALA A 40 -16.90 -5.98 15.87
N VAL A 41 -16.17 -6.94 15.29
CA VAL A 41 -16.29 -7.31 13.87
C VAL A 41 -17.58 -8.07 13.59
N TRP A 42 -18.06 -8.89 14.53
CA TRP A 42 -19.36 -9.54 14.44
C TRP A 42 -20.49 -8.51 14.42
N ASP A 43 -20.51 -7.59 15.38
CA ASP A 43 -21.56 -6.59 15.49
C ASP A 43 -21.60 -5.67 14.26
N LEU A 44 -20.43 -5.28 13.74
CA LEU A 44 -20.31 -4.60 12.43
C LEU A 44 -20.94 -5.43 11.30
N CYS A 45 -20.54 -6.70 11.16
CA CYS A 45 -20.92 -7.51 10.01
C CYS A 45 -22.41 -7.84 9.96
N TYR A 46 -23.02 -8.10 11.11
CA TYR A 46 -24.45 -8.43 11.18
C TYR A 46 -25.37 -7.20 11.28
N THR A 47 -24.82 -6.01 11.51
CA THR A 47 -25.58 -4.74 11.40
C THR A 47 -25.98 -4.42 9.97
N ASN A 48 -25.13 -4.68 8.98
CA ASN A 48 -25.40 -4.35 7.58
C ASN A 48 -25.49 -5.60 6.67
N LYS A 49 -26.67 -5.80 6.08
CA LYS A 49 -26.97 -6.96 5.20
C LYS A 49 -26.23 -6.97 3.86
N SER A 50 -25.49 -5.91 3.48
CA SER A 50 -24.60 -5.94 2.32
C SER A 50 -23.22 -6.52 2.62
N PHE A 51 -22.92 -6.84 3.89
CA PHE A 51 -21.66 -7.43 4.29
C PHE A 51 -21.75 -8.98 4.36
N VAL A 52 -20.63 -9.66 4.12
CA VAL A 52 -20.54 -11.12 4.04
C VAL A 52 -19.34 -11.59 4.87
N VAL A 53 -19.58 -12.51 5.81
CA VAL A 53 -18.51 -13.18 6.55
C VAL A 53 -17.82 -14.22 5.65
N LYS A 54 -16.51 -14.10 5.45
CA LYS A 54 -15.65 -15.16 4.90
C LYS A 54 -14.49 -15.41 5.85
N GLY A 55 -14.47 -16.60 6.48
CA GLY A 55 -13.49 -16.93 7.52
C GLY A 55 -13.51 -15.90 8.65
N ARG A 56 -12.34 -15.35 8.97
CA ARG A 56 -12.13 -14.29 9.98
C ARG A 56 -12.44 -12.88 9.49
N CYS A 57 -12.83 -12.67 8.24
CA CYS A 57 -13.14 -11.35 7.70
C CYS A 57 -14.63 -11.09 7.57
N CYS A 58 -15.00 -9.84 7.83
CA CYS A 58 -16.20 -9.21 7.31
C CYS A 58 -15.88 -8.48 6.00
N LEU A 59 -16.50 -8.89 4.90
CA LEU A 59 -16.29 -8.34 3.57
C LEU A 59 -17.46 -7.46 3.13
N GLN A 60 -17.16 -6.31 2.54
CA GLN A 60 -18.09 -5.55 1.72
C GLN A 60 -17.84 -5.86 0.25
N LYS A 61 -18.90 -6.22 -0.48
CA LYS A 61 -18.83 -6.31 -1.94
C LYS A 61 -18.89 -4.90 -2.53
N GLN A 62 -17.87 -4.49 -3.26
CA GLN A 62 -17.84 -3.24 -4.02
C GLN A 62 -17.44 -3.50 -5.47
N ASP A 63 -18.44 -3.38 -6.36
CA ASP A 63 -18.34 -3.56 -7.81
C ASP A 63 -17.66 -4.89 -8.23
N GLU A 64 -16.33 -4.91 -8.40
CA GLU A 64 -15.56 -6.10 -8.84
C GLU A 64 -14.68 -6.71 -7.74
N GLU A 65 -14.45 -6.05 -6.60
CA GLU A 65 -13.60 -6.55 -5.50
C GLU A 65 -14.35 -6.68 -4.15
N ASN A 66 -13.82 -7.51 -3.25
CA ASN A 66 -14.34 -7.68 -1.89
C ASN A 66 -13.40 -6.97 -0.90
N GLN A 67 -13.78 -5.79 -0.42
CA GLN A 67 -12.99 -5.07 0.58
C GLN A 67 -13.19 -5.68 1.97
N ILE A 68 -12.12 -5.82 2.74
CA ILE A 68 -12.18 -6.24 4.14
C ILE A 68 -12.54 -5.00 4.97
N ILE A 69 -13.76 -4.95 5.52
CA ILE A 69 -14.20 -3.83 6.40
C ILE A 69 -14.01 -4.19 7.87
N GLY A 70 -13.92 -5.48 8.21
CA GLY A 70 -13.49 -5.91 9.54
C GLY A 70 -12.71 -7.23 9.56
N LEU A 71 -11.78 -7.36 10.50
CA LEU A 71 -10.86 -8.49 10.64
C LEU A 71 -10.82 -9.01 12.09
N ASP A 72 -11.24 -10.26 12.28
CA ASP A 72 -11.40 -10.90 13.60
C ASP A 72 -10.37 -12.02 13.81
N LEU A 73 -9.16 -11.64 14.21
CA LEU A 73 -8.09 -12.56 14.62
C LEU A 73 -8.12 -12.82 16.14
N LYS A 74 -9.29 -12.63 16.78
CA LYS A 74 -9.46 -12.83 18.20
C LYS A 74 -9.22 -14.30 18.58
N ASN A 75 -8.50 -14.49 19.69
CA ASN A 75 -8.23 -15.79 20.30
C ASN A 75 -7.69 -16.83 19.30
N CYS A 76 -6.67 -16.41 18.55
CA CYS A 76 -6.01 -17.20 17.51
C CYS A 76 -4.63 -17.74 17.93
N SER A 77 -4.26 -17.56 19.21
CA SER A 77 -2.96 -17.94 19.77
C SER A 77 -1.74 -17.31 19.06
N LEU A 78 -1.93 -16.15 18.41
CA LEU A 78 -0.89 -15.43 17.69
C LEU A 78 0.15 -14.85 18.68
N ALA A 79 1.43 -15.15 18.46
CA ALA A 79 2.54 -14.61 19.26
C ALA A 79 3.13 -13.32 18.67
N GLU A 80 3.09 -13.21 17.33
CA GLU A 80 3.63 -12.11 16.52
C GLU A 80 2.65 -11.83 15.35
N VAL A 81 2.64 -10.60 14.83
CA VAL A 81 1.83 -10.18 13.67
C VAL A 81 2.62 -9.12 12.91
N ASP A 82 3.15 -9.48 11.74
CA ASP A 82 4.07 -8.62 10.96
C ASP A 82 3.42 -7.96 9.74
N ASP A 83 2.47 -8.64 9.09
CA ASP A 83 1.78 -8.14 7.89
C ASP A 83 0.27 -8.42 7.98
N LEU A 84 -0.53 -7.36 7.82
CA LEU A 84 -1.99 -7.39 7.68
C LEU A 84 -2.45 -6.60 6.44
N HIS A 85 -1.55 -6.27 5.51
CA HIS A 85 -1.80 -5.27 4.47
C HIS A 85 -2.93 -5.65 3.50
N GLU A 86 -3.23 -6.95 3.31
CA GLU A 86 -4.45 -7.40 2.60
C GLU A 86 -5.75 -6.78 3.18
N ALA A 87 -5.77 -6.44 4.47
CA ALA A 87 -6.91 -5.89 5.19
C ALA A 87 -6.83 -4.36 5.42
N TYR A 88 -5.99 -3.61 4.67
CA TYR A 88 -5.80 -2.16 4.88
C TYR A 88 -7.09 -1.32 4.85
N THR A 89 -8.15 -1.81 4.21
CA THR A 89 -9.48 -1.17 4.18
C THR A 89 -10.28 -1.31 5.49
N ALA A 90 -9.81 -2.10 6.47
CA ALA A 90 -10.61 -2.48 7.62
C ALA A 90 -10.84 -1.32 8.61
N GLU A 91 -12.12 -1.02 8.85
CA GLU A 91 -12.58 -0.08 9.87
C GLU A 91 -12.46 -0.67 11.28
N VAL A 92 -12.64 -2.00 11.42
CA VAL A 92 -12.65 -2.70 12.72
C VAL A 92 -11.68 -3.88 12.73
N VAL A 93 -10.74 -3.91 13.68
CA VAL A 93 -9.78 -5.02 13.84
C VAL A 93 -9.76 -5.51 15.29
N ASP A 94 -9.90 -6.82 15.49
CA ASP A 94 -9.81 -7.47 16.80
C ASP A 94 -8.62 -8.44 16.85
N LEU A 95 -7.61 -8.09 17.65
CA LEU A 95 -6.44 -8.93 17.97
C LEU A 95 -6.47 -9.43 19.42
N SER A 96 -7.59 -9.28 20.13
CA SER A 96 -7.68 -9.61 21.56
C SER A 96 -7.56 -11.11 21.86
N GLU A 97 -7.33 -11.44 23.14
CA GLU A 97 -7.15 -12.82 23.62
C GLU A 97 -5.98 -13.59 22.95
N ASN A 98 -5.04 -12.89 22.30
CA ASN A 98 -3.78 -13.45 21.78
C ASN A 98 -2.59 -13.17 22.72
N PRO A 99 -1.57 -14.05 22.79
CA PRO A 99 -0.37 -13.89 23.63
C PRO A 99 0.67 -12.85 23.12
N LEU A 100 0.24 -11.85 22.34
CA LEU A 100 1.09 -10.82 21.74
C LEU A 100 1.84 -10.01 22.80
N GLN A 101 3.16 -9.93 22.68
CA GLN A 101 4.01 -9.10 23.56
C GLN A 101 4.31 -7.72 22.98
N ASN A 102 4.28 -7.59 21.65
CA ASN A 102 4.48 -6.36 20.90
C ASN A 102 3.75 -6.45 19.55
N VAL A 103 3.36 -5.32 18.97
CA VAL A 103 2.89 -5.20 17.58
C VAL A 103 3.47 -3.92 17.01
N SER A 104 4.12 -4.00 15.84
CA SER A 104 4.69 -2.81 15.19
C SER A 104 3.59 -1.89 14.70
N LYS A 105 3.77 -0.56 14.76
CA LYS A 105 2.85 0.36 14.09
C LYS A 105 2.86 0.20 12.55
N LEU A 106 3.94 -0.37 12.00
CA LEU A 106 4.06 -0.64 10.56
C LEU A 106 3.15 -1.79 10.09
N THR A 107 2.72 -2.69 11.00
CA THR A 107 1.68 -3.72 10.73
C THR A 107 0.37 -3.10 10.24
N PHE A 108 0.14 -1.83 10.60
CA PHE A 108 -1.05 -1.04 10.24
C PHE A 108 -0.75 0.05 9.18
N HIS A 109 0.32 -0.12 8.40
CA HIS A 109 0.65 0.75 7.27
C HIS A 109 -0.46 0.72 6.21
N GLY A 110 -0.94 1.91 5.82
CA GLY A 110 -2.05 2.08 4.88
C GLY A 110 -3.46 1.94 5.47
N PHE A 111 -3.62 1.60 6.76
CA PHE A 111 -4.93 1.50 7.43
C PHE A 111 -5.52 2.88 7.74
N THR A 112 -5.81 3.67 6.72
CA THR A 112 -6.28 5.06 6.86
C THR A 112 -7.72 5.16 7.37
N SER A 113 -8.55 4.14 7.11
CA SER A 113 -9.97 4.06 7.52
C SER A 113 -10.20 3.42 8.89
N MET A 114 -9.17 2.94 9.60
CA MET A 114 -9.37 2.21 10.86
C MET A 114 -10.04 3.08 11.92
N PHE A 115 -11.23 2.69 12.37
CA PHE A 115 -11.99 3.39 13.39
C PHE A 115 -11.93 2.71 14.77
N PHE A 116 -11.80 1.38 14.83
CA PHE A 116 -11.91 0.62 16.08
C PHE A 116 -10.90 -0.54 16.12
N LEU A 117 -9.95 -0.51 17.05
CA LEU A 117 -8.92 -1.52 17.23
C LEU A 117 -8.99 -2.11 18.65
N VAL A 118 -9.05 -3.44 18.75
CA VAL A 118 -9.02 -4.17 20.03
C VAL A 118 -7.72 -4.95 20.15
N LEU A 119 -7.04 -4.80 21.29
CA LEU A 119 -5.72 -5.38 21.57
C LEU A 119 -5.71 -6.11 22.93
N PRO A 120 -4.76 -7.04 23.16
CA PRO A 120 -4.37 -7.46 24.50
C PRO A 120 -3.97 -6.25 25.36
N PRO A 121 -4.30 -6.21 26.66
CA PRO A 121 -4.25 -4.98 27.47
C PRO A 121 -2.83 -4.45 27.70
N ILE A 122 -1.82 -5.32 27.60
CA ILE A 122 -0.40 -5.00 27.72
C ILE A 122 0.14 -4.17 26.54
N LEU A 123 -0.41 -4.34 25.33
CA LEU A 123 0.01 -3.58 24.15
C LEU A 123 -0.46 -2.13 24.22
N GLU A 124 0.30 -1.21 23.65
CA GLU A 124 -0.15 0.16 23.44
C GLU A 124 -0.89 0.33 22.11
N CYS A 125 -1.72 1.37 22.01
CA CYS A 125 -2.36 1.72 20.74
C CYS A 125 -1.29 2.16 19.73
N PRO A 126 -1.33 1.70 18.47
CA PRO A 126 -0.33 2.10 17.47
C PRO A 126 -0.31 3.62 17.29
N GLY A 127 0.90 4.19 17.22
CA GLY A 127 1.08 5.64 17.23
C GLY A 127 0.91 6.33 18.58
N GLY A 128 0.67 5.58 19.67
CA GLY A 128 0.42 6.11 21.01
C GLY A 128 -0.95 6.78 21.15
N ASN A 129 -1.34 7.13 22.38
CA ASN A 129 -2.67 7.64 22.68
C ASN A 129 -3.05 8.92 21.90
N GLU A 130 -2.07 9.76 21.54
CA GLU A 130 -2.32 10.97 20.75
C GLU A 130 -2.81 10.68 19.32
N SER A 131 -2.58 9.49 18.78
CA SER A 131 -3.05 9.06 17.46
C SER A 131 -4.53 8.63 17.44
N TRP A 132 -5.22 8.64 18.59
CA TRP A 132 -6.60 8.17 18.75
C TRP A 132 -7.45 9.17 19.52
N GLU A 133 -8.76 9.24 19.22
CA GLU A 133 -9.71 10.08 19.96
C GLU A 133 -9.99 9.51 21.35
N ILE A 134 -10.18 8.19 21.44
CA ILE A 134 -10.45 7.48 22.69
C ILE A 134 -9.50 6.29 22.82
N THR A 135 -8.89 6.15 24.00
CA THR A 135 -8.15 4.94 24.39
C THR A 135 -8.68 4.43 25.73
N GLU A 136 -9.20 3.21 25.75
CA GLU A 136 -9.78 2.56 26.92
C GLU A 136 -8.94 1.33 27.30
N VAL A 137 -8.64 1.16 28.59
CA VAL A 137 -7.94 -0.03 29.10
C VAL A 137 -8.81 -0.72 30.12
N SER A 138 -9.10 -2.00 29.88
CA SER A 138 -9.78 -2.92 30.78
C SER A 138 -8.81 -4.02 31.22
N ASN A 139 -9.17 -4.79 32.25
CA ASN A 139 -8.34 -5.90 32.74
C ASN A 139 -8.12 -7.01 31.69
N SER A 140 -8.97 -7.10 30.66
CA SER A 140 -8.92 -8.13 29.62
C SER A 140 -8.51 -7.64 28.22
N ILE A 141 -8.68 -6.35 27.92
CA ILE A 141 -8.46 -5.76 26.58
C ILE A 141 -8.06 -4.28 26.67
N ARG A 142 -7.36 -3.78 25.65
CA ARG A 142 -7.27 -2.36 25.32
C ARG A 142 -8.08 -2.08 24.06
N ILE A 143 -8.74 -0.93 24.00
CA ILE A 143 -9.50 -0.47 22.84
C ILE A 143 -9.00 0.91 22.42
N CYS A 144 -8.75 1.08 21.14
CA CYS A 144 -8.37 2.34 20.49
C CYS A 144 -9.49 2.72 19.51
N LYS A 145 -10.07 3.91 19.62
CA LYS A 145 -11.22 4.35 18.81
C LYS A 145 -11.00 5.74 18.22
N GLY A 146 -11.48 5.96 17.00
CA GLY A 146 -11.38 7.23 16.29
C GLY A 146 -9.93 7.59 15.94
N GLN A 147 -9.36 6.96 14.92
CA GLN A 147 -8.01 7.29 14.45
C GLN A 147 -7.91 8.77 14.01
N LYS A 148 -6.95 9.49 14.58
CA LYS A 148 -6.64 10.87 14.20
C LYS A 148 -5.68 10.87 13.02
N SER A 149 -5.96 11.68 12.00
CA SER A 149 -5.01 11.92 10.90
C SER A 149 -3.77 12.65 11.43
N ALA A 150 -2.61 12.03 11.30
CA ALA A 150 -1.32 12.59 11.69
C ALA A 150 -0.96 13.91 10.96
N CYS A 151 -1.60 14.18 9.81
CA CYS A 151 -1.45 15.42 9.06
C CYS A 151 -2.35 16.57 9.54
N ASN A 152 -3.35 16.29 10.37
CA ASN A 152 -4.32 17.30 10.86
C ASN A 152 -3.85 17.97 12.18
N SER A 153 -2.79 17.47 12.80
CA SER A 153 -2.13 18.12 13.93
C SER A 153 -1.34 19.34 13.46
N THR A 154 -1.51 20.49 14.12
CA THR A 154 -0.77 21.75 13.86
C THR A 154 0.72 21.73 14.24
N GLY A 155 1.31 20.53 14.37
CA GLY A 155 2.70 20.29 14.73
C GLY A 155 3.63 20.03 13.53
N GLU A 156 4.74 19.35 13.78
CA GLU A 156 5.80 19.14 12.77
C GLU A 156 5.47 18.27 11.54
N PRO A 157 4.60 17.22 11.53
CA PRO A 157 4.53 16.32 10.37
C PRO A 157 4.18 17.02 9.05
N ALA A 158 3.28 18.00 9.06
CA ALA A 158 2.96 18.82 7.88
C ALA A 158 4.13 19.74 7.42
N ARG A 159 5.12 20.00 8.29
CA ARG A 159 6.38 20.72 7.96
C ARG A 159 7.55 19.78 7.60
N LEU A 160 7.43 18.48 7.82
CA LEU A 160 8.43 17.49 7.42
C LEU A 160 8.32 17.12 5.93
N CYS A 161 7.16 17.37 5.31
CA CYS A 161 6.97 17.21 3.87
C CYS A 161 7.68 18.34 3.08
N PRO A 162 8.37 18.02 1.96
CA PRO A 162 9.00 19.03 1.09
C PRO A 162 7.98 19.91 0.35
N GLU A 163 8.45 21.06 -0.14
CA GLU A 163 7.65 22.17 -0.69
C GLU A 163 6.60 21.78 -1.74
N ASN A 164 6.92 20.83 -2.64
CA ASN A 164 6.02 20.35 -3.70
C ASN A 164 5.30 19.04 -3.31
N SER A 165 4.90 18.89 -2.05
CA SER A 165 4.23 17.67 -1.56
C SER A 165 3.18 17.94 -0.49
N LEU A 166 2.22 17.02 -0.37
CA LEU A 166 1.13 17.06 0.60
C LEU A 166 1.30 15.94 1.61
N CYS A 167 1.04 16.25 2.88
CA CYS A 167 0.93 15.24 3.93
C CYS A 167 -0.38 14.45 3.76
N GLN A 168 -0.28 13.13 3.63
CA GLN A 168 -1.40 12.20 3.62
C GLN A 168 -1.27 11.21 4.81
N PRO A 169 -2.36 10.91 5.54
CA PRO A 169 -2.33 9.89 6.60
C PRO A 169 -2.04 8.51 6.01
N ASP A 170 -1.38 7.66 6.79
CA ASP A 170 -0.82 6.39 6.31
C ASP A 170 -1.03 5.22 7.30
N GLY A 171 -2.05 5.35 8.16
CA GLY A 171 -2.31 4.48 9.30
C GLY A 171 -2.11 5.17 10.66
N PRO A 172 -2.28 4.45 11.78
CA PRO A 172 -2.32 5.05 13.10
C PRO A 172 -0.95 5.55 13.56
N GLY A 173 -0.81 6.87 13.66
CA GLY A 173 0.46 7.55 13.93
C GLY A 173 1.48 7.42 12.78
N LEU A 174 0.99 7.28 11.55
CA LEU A 174 1.78 7.24 10.31
C LEU A 174 1.28 8.31 9.33
N PHE A 175 2.21 8.86 8.56
CA PHE A 175 1.95 9.79 7.46
C PHE A 175 2.98 9.57 6.35
N GLN A 176 2.58 9.87 5.12
CA GLN A 176 3.45 9.91 3.95
C GLN A 176 3.34 11.30 3.27
N CYS A 177 4.35 11.67 2.48
CA CYS A 177 4.37 12.92 1.72
C CYS A 177 4.27 12.60 0.23
N ILE A 178 3.08 12.76 -0.34
CA ILE A 178 2.83 12.53 -1.78
C ILE A 178 3.15 13.81 -2.57
N CYS A 179 3.71 13.69 -3.78
CA CYS A 179 3.96 14.86 -4.62
C CYS A 179 2.66 15.49 -5.12
N VAL A 180 2.64 16.82 -5.29
CA VAL A 180 1.55 17.50 -6.01
C VAL A 180 1.62 17.21 -7.50
N ASP A 181 0.49 17.33 -8.20
CA ASP A 181 0.38 17.02 -9.63
C ASP A 181 1.47 17.72 -10.48
N GLY A 182 2.06 16.97 -11.42
CA GLY A 182 3.18 17.41 -12.25
C GLY A 182 4.57 17.24 -11.60
N PHE A 183 4.65 17.11 -10.27
CA PHE A 183 5.91 16.90 -9.55
C PHE A 183 6.13 15.43 -9.20
N HIS A 184 7.40 14.98 -9.25
CA HIS A 184 7.75 13.59 -9.00
C HIS A 184 9.21 13.41 -8.54
N GLY A 185 9.56 12.16 -8.23
CA GLY A 185 10.90 11.75 -7.82
C GLY A 185 11.24 12.15 -6.37
N TYR A 186 12.50 11.93 -5.98
CA TYR A 186 12.95 12.19 -4.61
C TYR A 186 12.70 13.65 -4.19
N LYS A 187 11.96 13.82 -3.09
CA LYS A 187 11.50 15.11 -2.55
C LYS A 187 10.68 15.98 -3.51
N CYS A 188 10.07 15.39 -4.54
CA CYS A 188 9.20 16.12 -5.49
C CYS A 188 9.92 17.30 -6.16
N LEU A 189 11.22 17.12 -6.45
CA LEU A 189 12.10 18.14 -7.03
C LEU A 189 12.15 18.12 -8.57
N ARG A 190 11.48 17.15 -9.21
CA ARG A 190 11.36 17.09 -10.68
C ARG A 190 9.97 17.52 -11.08
N MET A 191 9.90 18.43 -12.04
CA MET A 191 8.71 18.82 -12.78
C MET A 191 8.97 18.45 -14.25
N ASP A 192 7.96 17.87 -14.91
CA ASP A 192 8.01 17.37 -16.30
C ASP A 192 9.05 16.27 -16.58
N GLU A 193 8.88 15.54 -17.70
CA GLU A 193 9.82 14.51 -18.12
C GLU A 193 11.16 15.12 -18.58
N PHE A 194 12.28 14.49 -18.22
CA PHE A 194 13.60 14.93 -18.66
C PHE A 194 13.75 14.77 -20.19
N PRO A 195 14.11 15.82 -20.95
CA PRO A 195 14.11 15.80 -22.41
C PRO A 195 15.29 15.02 -23.00
N MET A 196 15.23 13.70 -22.88
CA MET A 196 16.25 12.74 -23.35
C MET A 196 16.60 12.96 -24.82
N VAL A 197 15.61 13.23 -25.68
CA VAL A 197 15.81 13.44 -27.12
C VAL A 197 16.69 14.67 -27.39
N GLU A 198 16.42 15.80 -26.75
CA GLU A 198 17.21 17.02 -26.93
C GLU A 198 18.66 16.82 -26.45
N MET A 199 18.83 16.20 -25.29
CA MET A 199 20.15 15.89 -24.73
C MET A 199 20.95 14.95 -25.63
N PHE A 200 20.35 13.89 -26.17
CA PHE A 200 21.03 13.00 -27.12
C PHE A 200 21.32 13.67 -28.47
N VAL A 201 20.48 14.58 -28.96
CA VAL A 201 20.76 15.37 -30.17
C VAL A 201 21.94 16.31 -29.94
N ILE A 202 22.00 17.02 -28.81
CA ILE A 202 23.11 17.91 -28.46
C ILE A 202 24.42 17.12 -28.27
N LEU A 203 24.40 16.04 -27.48
CA LEU A 203 25.57 15.17 -27.29
C LEU A 203 26.04 14.54 -28.60
N GLY A 204 25.11 14.03 -29.42
CA GLY A 204 25.42 13.40 -30.71
C GLY A 204 26.03 14.36 -31.72
N THR A 205 25.45 15.57 -31.87
CA THR A 205 25.97 16.59 -32.79
C THR A 205 27.33 17.12 -32.37
N VAL A 206 27.53 17.45 -31.09
CA VAL A 206 28.85 17.88 -30.56
C VAL A 206 29.90 16.77 -30.73
N THR A 207 29.55 15.51 -30.42
CA THR A 207 30.47 14.37 -30.59
C THR A 207 30.83 14.14 -32.06
N ALA A 208 29.88 14.24 -32.98
CA ALA A 208 30.13 14.10 -34.42
C ALA A 208 31.01 15.24 -34.97
N LEU A 209 30.74 16.48 -34.55
CA LEU A 209 31.56 17.66 -34.92
C LEU A 209 33.00 17.50 -34.41
N MET A 210 33.20 17.20 -33.13
CA MET A 210 34.54 16.98 -32.55
C MET A 210 35.26 15.80 -33.22
N SER A 211 34.56 14.69 -33.50
CA SER A 211 35.14 13.54 -34.20
C SER A 211 35.59 13.88 -35.62
N SER A 212 34.79 14.66 -36.36
CA SER A 212 35.13 15.09 -37.72
C SER A 212 36.29 16.11 -37.75
N LEU A 213 36.39 17.00 -36.76
CA LEU A 213 37.52 17.92 -36.58
C LEU A 213 38.82 17.17 -36.23
N LEU A 214 38.77 16.20 -35.31
CA LEU A 214 39.91 15.36 -34.98
C LEU A 214 40.37 14.53 -36.18
N TRP A 215 39.44 13.92 -36.91
CA TRP A 215 39.72 13.20 -38.15
C TRP A 215 40.35 14.10 -39.22
N ALA A 216 39.79 15.30 -39.44
CA ALA A 216 40.30 16.24 -40.45
C ALA A 216 41.69 16.79 -40.09
N THR A 217 41.99 17.02 -38.81
CA THR A 217 43.28 17.58 -38.37
C THR A 217 44.37 16.52 -38.25
N GLN A 218 44.09 15.39 -37.57
CA GLN A 218 45.09 14.33 -37.36
C GLN A 218 45.38 13.54 -38.63
N ARG A 219 44.35 13.16 -39.40
CA ARG A 219 44.53 12.34 -40.63
C ARG A 219 45.18 13.11 -41.78
N ARG A 220 45.22 14.45 -41.72
CA ARG A 220 46.03 15.28 -42.64
C ARG A 220 47.53 15.23 -42.30
N LYS A 221 47.91 15.24 -41.02
CA LYS A 221 49.32 15.10 -40.61
C LYS A 221 49.91 13.74 -40.93
N ALA A 222 49.08 12.69 -41.01
CA ALA A 222 49.49 11.35 -41.44
C ALA A 222 49.75 11.21 -42.96
N LYS A 223 49.67 12.30 -43.75
CA LYS A 223 49.88 12.30 -45.22
C LYS A 223 50.98 13.27 -45.70
N SER A 224 51.82 13.76 -44.79
CA SER A 224 52.90 14.73 -45.08
C SER A 224 54.27 14.22 -44.61
N SER A 225 54.55 12.95 -44.88
CA SER A 225 55.83 12.24 -44.68
C SER A 225 55.95 11.12 -45.70
#